data_AF-A0A2C9U892-F1
#
_entry.id   AF-A0A2C9U892-F1
#
_cell.length_a   1.000
_cell.length_b   1.000
_cell.length_c   1.000
_cell.angle_alpha   90.00
_cell.angle_beta   90.00
_cell.angle_gamma   90.00
#
_symmetry.space_group_name_H-M   'P 1'
#
loop_
_entity.id
_entity.type
_entity.pdbx_description
1 polymer ?
#
loop_
_entity_poly.entity_id
_entity_poly.type
_entity_poly.pdbx_seq_one_letter_code
_entity_poly.pdbx_strand_id
1 'polypeptide(L)'
;MAQMVCGSCRSLLSYPKGARNVQCSSCQMVNFVLEVLLMYPYGASSVRCSSCHFITEIGVHNRRPPWSVIQGYPPPSPNPVQ
;
A
#
# COMPACT_ATOMS: atom_id res chain seq x y z
N MET A 1 -8.99 -11.26 -12.92
CA MET A 1 -8.69 -9.82 -13.12
C MET A 1 -8.72 -9.14 -11.76
N ALA A 2 -7.82 -8.18 -11.51
CA ALA A 2 -7.76 -7.38 -10.30
C ALA A 2 -7.91 -5.89 -10.67
N GLN A 3 -8.11 -5.04 -9.67
CA GLN A 3 -8.35 -3.61 -9.86
C GLN A 3 -7.44 -2.78 -8.96
N MET A 4 -7.05 -1.60 -9.43
CA MET A 4 -6.31 -0.61 -8.65
C MET A 4 -6.75 0.79 -9.00
N VAL A 5 -6.48 1.74 -8.09
CA VAL A 5 -6.70 3.16 -8.34
C VAL A 5 -5.38 3.80 -8.72
N CYS A 6 -5.40 4.61 -9.79
CA CYS A 6 -4.22 5.35 -10.23
C CYS A 6 -3.79 6.36 -9.15
N GLY A 7 -2.50 6.37 -8.80
CA GLY A 7 -1.96 7.26 -7.76
C GLY A 7 -1.97 8.75 -8.13
N SER A 8 -2.10 9.09 -9.41
CA SER A 8 -2.09 10.48 -9.90
C SER A 8 -3.50 11.00 -10.20
N CYS A 9 -4.24 10.34 -11.09
CA CYS A 9 -5.56 10.81 -11.54
C CYS A 9 -6.74 10.11 -10.86
N ARG A 10 -6.49 9.18 -9.92
CA ARG A 10 -7.51 8.41 -9.20
C ARG A 10 -8.44 7.57 -10.08
N SER A 11 -8.11 7.37 -11.36
CA SER A 11 -8.88 6.53 -12.27
C SER A 11 -8.77 5.06 -11.88
N LEU A 12 -9.85 4.30 -12.02
CA LEU A 12 -9.90 2.86 -11.72
C LEU A 12 -9.34 2.06 -12.92
N LEU A 13 -8.33 1.25 -12.66
CA LEU A 13 -7.60 0.47 -13.66
C LEU A 13 -7.81 -1.02 -13.41
N SER A 14 -8.16 -1.74 -14.47
CA SER A 14 -8.22 -3.21 -14.47
C SER A 14 -6.91 -3.79 -14.97
N TYR A 15 -6.41 -4.83 -14.32
CA TYR A 15 -5.16 -5.49 -14.71
C TYR A 15 -5.19 -7.01 -14.46
N PRO A 16 -4.40 -7.80 -15.21
CA PRO A 16 -4.23 -9.22 -14.96
C PRO A 16 -3.43 -9.48 -13.68
N LYS A 17 -3.78 -10.53 -12.92
CA LYS A 17 -3.02 -10.91 -11.72
C LYS A 17 -1.55 -11.14 -12.09
N GLY A 18 -0.63 -10.59 -11.30
CA GLY A 18 0.81 -10.69 -11.54
C GLY A 18 1.41 -9.59 -12.42
N ALA A 19 0.63 -8.59 -12.85
CA ALA A 19 1.21 -7.37 -13.43
C ALA A 19 2.02 -6.63 -12.37
N ARG A 20 3.30 -6.34 -12.63
CA ARG A 20 4.15 -5.54 -11.71
C ARG A 20 3.88 -4.04 -11.85
N ASN A 21 3.46 -3.63 -13.02
CA ASN A 21 3.19 -2.25 -13.38
C ASN A 21 1.99 -2.15 -14.32
N VAL A 22 1.21 -1.10 -14.15
CA VAL A 22 0.01 -0.81 -14.93
C VAL A 22 0.09 0.64 -15.38
N GLN A 23 0.14 0.86 -16.69
CA GLN A 23 0.08 2.21 -17.24
C GLN A 23 -1.37 2.70 -17.22
N CYS A 24 -1.59 3.87 -16.62
CA CYS A 24 -2.90 4.50 -16.64
C CYS A 24 -3.22 5.00 -18.05
N SER A 25 -4.34 4.59 -18.64
CA SER A 25 -4.77 5.08 -19.95
C SER A 25 -5.13 6.57 -19.94
N SER A 26 -5.61 7.10 -18.81
CA SER A 26 -6.06 8.50 -18.70
C SER A 26 -4.91 9.50 -18.57
N CYS A 27 -3.86 9.18 -17.80
CA CYS A 27 -2.77 10.11 -17.51
C CYS A 27 -1.38 9.58 -17.86
N GLN A 28 -1.30 8.40 -18.48
CA GLN A 28 -0.08 7.72 -18.93
C GLN A 28 0.94 7.38 -17.83
N MET A 29 0.62 7.66 -16.56
CA MET A 29 1.47 7.34 -15.41
C MET A 29 1.59 5.82 -15.21
N VAL A 30 2.81 5.34 -15.01
CA VAL A 30 3.11 3.93 -14.72
C VAL A 30 2.94 3.69 -13.23
N ASN A 31 1.89 2.96 -12.86
CA ASN A 31 1.59 2.64 -11.47
C ASN A 31 2.22 1.29 -11.12
N PHE A 32 2.88 1.20 -9.97
CA PHE A 32 3.43 -0.06 -9.47
C PHE A 32 2.37 -0.83 -8.68
N VAL A 33 2.15 -2.09 -9.04
CA VAL A 33 1.24 -2.97 -8.32
C VAL A 33 2.01 -3.67 -7.22
N LEU A 34 1.67 -3.39 -5.97
CA LEU A 34 2.20 -4.11 -4.82
C LEU A 34 1.23 -5.24 -4.45
N GLU A 35 1.40 -6.40 -5.09
CA GLU A 35 0.63 -7.62 -4.81
C GLU A 35 1.01 -8.26 -3.45
N VAL A 36 2.06 -7.79 -2.78
CA VAL A 36 2.63 -8.43 -1.59
C VAL A 36 2.67 -7.45 -0.41
N LEU A 37 1.88 -7.75 0.61
CA LEU A 37 2.13 -7.27 1.98
C LEU A 37 3.34 -8.05 2.52
N LEU A 38 4.49 -7.40 2.61
CA LEU A 38 5.67 -7.99 3.23
C LEU A 38 5.46 -7.97 4.75
N MET A 39 5.43 -9.15 5.37
CA MET A 39 5.45 -9.26 6.83
C MET A 39 6.88 -9.06 7.31
N TYR A 40 7.09 -8.09 8.21
CA TYR A 40 8.40 -7.77 8.76
C TYR A 40 8.32 -7.61 10.28
N PRO A 41 9.42 -7.88 11.01
CA PRO A 41 9.43 -7.72 12.45
C PRO A 41 9.23 -6.25 12.85
N TYR A 42 8.58 -6.04 13.99
CA TYR A 42 8.36 -4.70 14.53
C TYR A 42 9.68 -3.92 14.63
N GLY A 43 9.68 -2.68 14.13
CA GLY A 43 10.85 -1.82 14.13
C GLY A 43 11.86 -2.07 13.00
N ALA A 44 11.57 -2.95 12.04
CA ALA A 44 12.40 -3.08 10.85
C ALA A 44 12.50 -1.74 10.11
N SER A 45 13.73 -1.34 9.77
CA SER A 45 13.99 -0.11 9.00
C SER A 45 13.82 -0.33 7.49
N SER A 46 13.90 -1.56 7.02
CA SER A 46 13.74 -1.91 5.62
C SER A 46 13.26 -3.36 5.44
N VAL A 47 12.67 -3.63 4.27
CA VAL A 47 12.22 -4.97 3.87
C VAL A 47 12.76 -5.28 2.49
N ARG A 48 13.24 -6.52 2.30
CA ARG A 48 13.67 -7.00 0.99
C ARG A 48 12.57 -7.88 0.41
N CYS A 49 12.11 -7.57 -0.79
CA CYS A 49 11.19 -8.44 -1.51
C CYS A 49 11.92 -9.72 -1.93
N SER A 50 11.39 -10.91 -1.60
CA SER A 50 11.98 -12.19 -2.00
C SER A 50 11.88 -12.46 -3.50
N SER A 51 10.91 -11.86 -4.18
CA SER A 51 10.66 -12.08 -5.61
C SER A 51 11.56 -11.21 -6.50
N CYS A 52 11.77 -9.94 -6.14
CA CYS A 52 12.50 -8.99 -6.99
C CYS A 52 13.76 -8.42 -6.35
N HIS A 53 14.09 -8.83 -5.12
CA HIS A 53 15.25 -8.38 -4.34
C HIS A 53 15.32 -6.87 -4.05
N PHE A 54 14.33 -6.08 -4.47
CA PHE A 54 14.23 -4.66 -4.15
C PHE A 54 14.08 -4.46 -2.64
N ILE A 55 14.81 -3.47 -2.11
CA ILE A 55 14.75 -3.08 -0.70
C ILE A 55 13.86 -1.85 -0.60
N THR A 56 12.78 -1.97 0.16
CA THR A 56 11.89 -0.85 0.48
C THR A 56 12.22 -0.37 1.88
N GLU A 57 12.57 0.91 2.03
CA GLU A 57 12.71 1.53 3.35
C GLU A 57 11.35 1.74 4.00
N ILE A 58 11.24 1.35 5.26
CA ILE A 58 10.04 1.60 6.05
C ILE A 58 10.16 3.02 6.58
N GLY A 59 9.60 3.98 5.83
CA GLY A 59 9.53 5.37 6.25
C GLY A 59 8.83 5.54 7.60
N VAL A 60 9.07 6.66 8.29
CA VAL A 60 8.50 6.96 9.63
C VAL A 60 6.97 6.79 9.69
N HIS A 61 6.27 7.04 8.58
CA HIS A 61 4.82 6.87 8.44
C HIS A 61 4.35 5.42 8.40
N ASN A 62 5.23 4.47 8.05
CA ASN A 62 4.97 3.04 8.03
C ASN A 62 5.44 2.33 9.31
N ARG A 63 6.00 3.06 10.29
CA ARG A 63 6.27 2.49 11.61
C ARG A 63 4.93 2.22 12.29
N ARG A 64 4.47 0.98 12.22
CA ARG A 64 3.32 0.54 13.00
C ARG A 64 3.64 0.74 14.48
N PRO A 65 2.79 1.41 15.28
CA PRO A 65 2.95 1.41 16.72
C PRO A 65 2.71 0.00 17.28
N PRO A 66 3.14 -0.29 18.53
CA PRO A 66 2.83 -1.55 19.19
C PRO A 66 1.33 -1.82 19.17
N TRP A 67 0.94 -3.09 19.11
CA TRP A 67 -0.48 -3.46 19.08
C TRP A 67 -1.27 -2.90 20.28
N SER A 68 -0.62 -2.83 21.44
CA SER A 68 -1.16 -2.21 22.66
C SER A 68 -1.50 -0.73 22.48
N VAL A 69 -0.73 0.02 21.69
CA VAL A 69 -0.99 1.44 21.39
C VAL A 69 -2.12 1.59 20.37
N ILE A 70 -2.21 0.67 19.40
CA ILE A 70 -3.30 0.66 18.40
C ILE A 70 -4.64 0.34 19.09
N GLN A 71 -4.66 -0.63 20.02
CA GLN A 71 -5.86 -0.99 20.78
C GLN A 71 -6.28 0.08 21.80
N GLY A 72 -5.37 0.97 22.19
CA GLY A 72 -5.67 2.12 23.05
C GLY A 72 -6.34 3.28 22.32
N TYR A 73 -6.39 3.30 20.99
CA TYR A 73 -7.11 4.32 20.25
C TYR A 73 -8.62 4.01 20.26
N PRO A 74 -9.46 4.91 20.81
CA PRO A 74 -10.90 4.75 20.66
C PRO A 74 -11.26 4.74 19.17
N PRO A 75 -12.28 3.99 18.74
CA PRO A 75 -12.73 4.00 17.36
C PRO A 75 -13.02 5.45 16.94
N PRO A 76 -12.71 5.84 15.69
CA PRO A 76 -13.07 7.16 15.20
C PRO A 76 -14.57 7.35 15.41
N SER A 77 -14.93 8.49 16.03
CA SER A 77 -16.33 8.86 16.26
C SER A 77 -17.12 8.73 14.96
N PRO A 78 -18.36 8.23 14.98
CA PRO A 78 -19.19 8.19 13.78
C PRO A 78 -19.23 9.57 13.13
N ASN A 79 -18.92 9.66 11.84
CA ASN A 79 -19.08 10.91 11.10
C ASN A 79 -20.51 11.42 11.29
N PRO A 80 -20.73 12.72 11.57
CA PRO A 80 -22.08 13.27 11.57
C PRO A 80 -22.63 13.12 10.15
N VAL A 81 -23.70 12.33 10.02
CA VAL A 81 -24.52 12.25 8.82
C VAL A 81 -25.10 13.65 8.61
N GLN A 82 -24.63 14.34 7.56
CA GLN A 82 -25.30 15.49 6.96
C GLN A 82 -25.47 15.21 5.47
#